data_AF-A0A1G7H7N9-F1
#
_entry.id   AF-A0A1G7H7N9-F1
#
_cell.length_a   1.000
_cell.length_b   1.000
_cell.length_c   1.000
_cell.angle_alpha   90.00
_cell.angle_beta   90.00
_cell.angle_gamma   90.00
#
_symmetry.space_group_name_H-M   'P 1'
#
loop_
_entity.id
_entity.type
_entity.pdbx_description
1 polymer ?
#
loop_
_entity_poly.entity_id
_entity_poly.type
_entity_poly.pdbx_seq_one_letter_code
_entity_poly.pdbx_strand_id
1 'polypeptide(L)'
;MPSPFAALASLPGSLLDHVRDAFDSPRAGAVAVSMVVVVSIGTSLGIVALGGVFDATVDRQITVDNPDRPSESTCETFGDDADSVLADRCDEPERVEVDAGEELRDAATGYLHYGLLGVPIWWALFAVALHVGTRVAGGTGSVGDSFVIAGWALGAELLRLAAGIAAIWYSLSTAALAGSTFEALSTDIVAAITSAAGPLLVASAVAIAVQWVVVVGGLEAEHDLDRGTAAGVATVFAVIALLLAAV
;
A
#
# COMPACT_ATOMS: atom_id res chain seq x y z
N MET A 1 -0.48 -46.28 -0.43
CA MET A 1 0.10 -45.02 -0.92
C MET A 1 -0.67 -43.88 -0.29
N PRO A 2 -0.03 -42.91 0.39
CA PRO A 2 -0.74 -41.74 0.90
C PRO A 2 -1.40 -41.01 -0.27
N SER A 3 -2.64 -40.56 -0.11
CA SER A 3 -3.29 -39.79 -1.17
C SER A 3 -2.60 -38.41 -1.29
N PRO A 4 -2.43 -37.86 -2.50
CA PRO A 4 -1.89 -36.52 -2.69
C PRO A 4 -2.74 -35.46 -1.96
N PHE A 5 -4.04 -35.73 -1.76
CA PHE A 5 -4.93 -34.89 -0.97
C PHE A 5 -4.63 -34.91 0.53
N ALA A 6 -4.16 -36.03 1.09
CA ALA A 6 -3.72 -36.08 2.48
C ALA A 6 -2.45 -35.25 2.71
N ALA A 7 -1.53 -35.23 1.74
CA ALA A 7 -0.36 -34.37 1.77
C ALA A 7 -0.73 -32.88 1.67
N LEU A 8 -1.69 -32.53 0.80
CA LEU A 8 -2.22 -31.16 0.72
C LEU A 8 -2.95 -30.73 2.00
N ALA A 9 -3.68 -31.65 2.64
CA ALA A 9 -4.39 -31.39 3.89
C ALA A 9 -3.46 -31.22 5.11
N SER A 10 -2.25 -31.77 5.08
CA SER A 10 -1.26 -31.61 6.16
C SER A 10 -0.38 -30.37 6.02
N LEU A 11 -0.33 -29.74 4.83
CA LEU A 11 0.46 -28.54 4.59
C LEU A 11 0.15 -27.37 5.54
N PRO A 12 -1.12 -27.04 5.84
CA PRO A 12 -1.42 -25.95 6.76
C PRO A 12 -0.86 -26.21 8.16
N GLY A 13 -1.01 -27.44 8.66
CA GLY A 13 -0.47 -27.85 9.96
C GLY A 13 1.06 -27.75 10.00
N SER A 14 1.74 -28.28 8.98
CA SER A 14 3.21 -28.20 8.87
C SER A 14 3.73 -26.77 8.75
N LEU A 15 3.03 -25.89 8.04
CA LEU A 15 3.41 -24.48 7.93
C LEU A 15 3.22 -23.74 9.25
N LEU A 16 2.11 -23.98 9.95
CA LEU A 16 1.86 -23.42 11.27
C LEU A 16 2.93 -23.86 12.28
N ASP A 17 3.28 -25.14 12.28
CA ASP A 17 4.32 -25.67 13.17
C ASP A 17 5.68 -25.03 12.85
N HIS A 18 6.04 -24.92 11.57
CA HIS A 18 7.30 -24.28 11.17
C HIS A 18 7.36 -22.80 11.54
N VAL A 19 6.26 -22.09 11.40
CA VAL A 19 6.18 -20.66 11.76
C VAL A 19 6.24 -20.48 13.26
N ARG A 20 5.54 -21.32 14.04
CA ARG A 20 5.62 -21.33 15.49
C ARG A 20 7.07 -21.54 15.97
N ASP A 21 7.77 -22.53 15.43
CA ASP A 21 9.18 -22.79 15.75
C ASP A 21 10.10 -21.60 15.43
N ALA A 22 9.74 -20.78 14.43
CA ALA A 22 10.51 -19.59 14.08
C ALA A 22 10.39 -18.47 15.13
N PHE A 23 9.28 -18.40 15.88
CA PHE A 23 9.10 -17.44 16.98
C PHE A 23 9.92 -17.81 18.22
N ASP A 24 10.14 -19.11 18.48
CA ASP A 24 11.00 -19.57 19.58
C ASP A 24 12.49 -19.17 19.41
N SER A 25 12.86 -18.66 18.23
CA SER A 25 14.20 -18.15 17.96
C SER A 25 14.51 -16.89 18.79
N PRO A 26 15.70 -16.79 19.40
CA PRO A 26 16.12 -15.57 20.11
C PRO A 26 16.25 -14.34 19.20
N ARG A 27 16.13 -14.51 17.88
CA ARG A 27 16.17 -13.43 16.88
C ARG A 27 14.79 -12.96 16.42
N ALA A 28 13.69 -13.57 16.88
CA ALA A 28 12.34 -13.28 16.39
C ALA A 28 11.99 -11.78 16.47
N GLY A 29 12.32 -11.11 17.58
CA GLY A 29 12.12 -9.68 17.72
C GLY A 29 12.96 -8.82 16.77
N ALA A 30 14.22 -9.21 16.52
CA ALA A 30 15.09 -8.51 15.56
C ALA A 30 14.58 -8.65 14.12
N VAL A 31 14.05 -9.82 13.76
CA VAL A 31 13.41 -10.05 12.45
C VAL A 31 12.16 -9.18 12.32
N ALA A 32 11.31 -9.11 13.35
CA ALA A 32 10.11 -8.27 13.33
C ALA A 32 10.44 -6.80 13.07
N VAL A 33 11.39 -6.22 13.79
CA VAL A 33 11.82 -4.83 13.59
C VAL A 33 12.45 -4.64 12.20
N SER A 34 13.27 -5.60 11.76
CA SER A 34 13.86 -5.55 10.41
C SER A 34 12.79 -5.57 9.32
N MET A 35 11.73 -6.36 9.50
CA MET A 35 10.61 -6.42 8.58
C MET A 35 9.86 -5.09 8.50
N VAL A 36 9.62 -4.43 9.64
CA VAL A 36 9.03 -3.08 9.67
C VAL A 36 9.86 -2.11 8.85
N VAL A 37 11.18 -2.09 9.04
CA VAL A 37 12.09 -1.19 8.30
C VAL A 37 12.07 -1.50 6.81
N VAL A 38 12.21 -2.78 6.44
CA VAL A 38 12.21 -3.21 5.03
C VAL A 38 10.89 -2.88 4.35
N VAL A 39 9.76 -3.11 5.02
CA VAL A 39 8.42 -2.82 4.47
C VAL A 39 8.21 -1.31 4.37
N SER A 40 8.64 -0.52 5.34
CA SER A 40 8.53 0.95 5.27
C SER A 40 9.32 1.52 4.07
N ILE A 41 10.56 1.06 3.89
CA ILE A 41 11.38 1.43 2.73
C ILE A 41 10.75 0.89 1.45
N GLY A 42 10.33 -0.37 1.44
CA GLY A 42 9.72 -1.04 0.29
C GLY A 42 8.46 -0.34 -0.19
N THR A 43 7.56 0.05 0.72
CA THR A 43 6.37 0.83 0.41
C THR A 43 6.74 2.20 -0.16
N SER A 44 7.75 2.88 0.41
CA SER A 44 8.21 4.17 -0.10
C SER A 44 8.77 4.04 -1.52
N LEU A 45 9.59 3.02 -1.78
CA LEU A 45 10.09 2.69 -3.12
C LEU A 45 8.94 2.27 -4.06
N GLY A 46 7.91 1.61 -3.55
CA GLY A 46 6.72 1.26 -4.30
C GLY A 46 5.93 2.49 -4.76
N ILE A 47 5.86 3.53 -3.93
CA ILE A 47 5.27 4.83 -4.31
C ILE A 47 6.09 5.50 -5.41
N VAL A 48 7.43 5.50 -5.30
CA VAL A 48 8.31 5.99 -6.38
C VAL A 48 8.08 5.19 -7.67
N ALA A 49 8.02 3.87 -7.57
CA ALA A 49 7.77 2.99 -8.71
C ALA A 49 6.41 3.26 -9.35
N LEU A 50 5.37 3.51 -8.55
CA LEU A 50 4.05 3.88 -9.04
C LEU A 50 4.08 5.23 -9.79
N GLY A 51 4.79 6.23 -9.26
CA GLY A 51 5.01 7.49 -9.97
C GLY A 51 5.71 7.27 -11.32
N GLY A 52 6.73 6.41 -11.36
CA GLY A 52 7.40 6.02 -12.60
C GLY A 52 6.48 5.23 -13.56
N VAL A 53 5.50 4.49 -13.05
CA VAL A 53 4.48 3.83 -13.89
C VAL A 53 3.59 4.87 -14.54
N PHE A 54 3.13 5.89 -13.82
CA PHE A 54 2.30 6.96 -14.41
C PHE A 54 3.07 7.72 -15.49
N ASP A 55 4.29 8.18 -15.18
CA ASP A 55 5.20 8.85 -16.11
C ASP A 55 5.45 8.03 -17.39
N ALA A 56 5.65 6.71 -17.26
CA ALA A 56 5.93 5.84 -18.40
C ALA A 56 4.70 5.42 -19.22
N THR A 57 3.49 5.51 -18.66
CA THR A 57 2.27 4.96 -19.30
C THR A 57 1.24 6.02 -19.67
N VAL A 58 1.31 7.22 -19.10
CA VAL A 58 0.39 8.33 -19.35
C VAL A 58 1.09 9.38 -20.21
N ASP A 59 1.23 9.11 -21.51
CA ASP A 59 1.76 10.06 -22.48
C ASP A 59 0.63 10.99 -22.98
N ARG A 60 0.34 12.03 -22.19
CA ARG A 60 -0.72 13.02 -22.48
C ARG A 60 -0.30 14.43 -22.11
N GLN A 61 -0.42 15.34 -23.07
CA GLN A 61 -0.34 16.77 -22.83
C GLN A 61 -1.73 17.34 -22.61
N ILE A 62 -1.90 18.08 -21.53
CA ILE A 62 -3.14 18.76 -21.18
C ILE A 62 -2.88 20.26 -21.12
N THR A 63 -3.64 20.99 -21.92
CA THR A 63 -3.63 22.45 -21.85
C THR A 63 -4.27 22.93 -20.55
N VAL A 64 -3.53 23.70 -19.76
CA VAL A 64 -4.01 24.37 -18.54
C VAL A 64 -3.70 25.86 -18.56
N ASP A 65 -4.31 26.62 -17.65
CA ASP A 65 -3.97 28.02 -17.46
C ASP A 65 -2.56 28.12 -16.88
N ASN A 66 -1.76 29.05 -17.39
CA ASN A 66 -0.38 29.21 -16.96
C ASN A 66 -0.35 29.74 -15.51
N PRO A 67 0.11 28.94 -14.52
CA PRO A 67 0.15 29.36 -13.12
C PRO A 67 1.17 30.48 -12.87
N ASP A 68 2.16 30.65 -13.76
CA ASP A 68 3.19 31.68 -13.66
C ASP A 68 2.72 33.03 -14.19
N ARG A 69 1.64 33.05 -14.99
CA ARG A 69 0.99 34.27 -15.46
C ARG A 69 0.01 34.81 -14.39
N PRO A 70 0.11 36.11 -14.00
CA PRO A 70 -0.87 36.73 -13.12
C PRO A 70 -2.28 36.72 -13.72
N SER A 71 -3.30 36.77 -12.86
CA SER A 71 -4.70 36.84 -13.31
C SER A 71 -4.93 38.01 -14.27
N GLU A 72 -5.88 37.87 -15.18
CA GLU A 72 -6.20 38.90 -16.19
C GLU A 72 -6.46 40.26 -15.53
N SER A 73 -7.22 40.28 -14.42
CA SER A 73 -7.48 41.51 -13.64
C SER A 73 -6.22 42.17 -13.05
N THR A 74 -5.20 41.36 -12.71
CA THR A 74 -3.91 41.86 -12.22
C THR A 74 -3.10 42.44 -13.37
N CYS A 75 -3.10 41.77 -14.52
CA CYS A 75 -2.41 42.24 -15.72
C CYS A 75 -3.03 43.50 -16.31
N GLU A 76 -4.36 43.65 -16.30
CA GLU A 76 -5.01 44.91 -16.71
C GLU A 76 -4.67 46.08 -15.77
N THR A 77 -4.41 45.80 -14.49
CA THR A 77 -4.13 46.85 -13.49
C THR A 77 -2.66 47.27 -13.47
N PHE A 78 -1.73 46.35 -13.71
CA PHE A 78 -0.29 46.55 -13.49
C PHE A 78 0.60 46.19 -14.70
N GLY A 79 0.03 45.64 -15.78
CA GLY A 79 0.77 45.14 -16.93
C GLY A 79 1.39 46.24 -17.81
N ASP A 80 0.77 47.43 -17.85
CA ASP A 80 1.28 48.58 -18.59
C ASP A 80 2.34 49.38 -17.80
N ASP A 81 2.55 49.05 -16.53
CA ASP A 81 3.45 49.76 -15.64
C ASP A 81 4.86 49.16 -15.72
N ALA A 82 5.72 49.76 -16.54
CA ALA A 82 7.05 49.24 -16.89
C ALA A 82 8.03 49.09 -15.71
N ASP A 83 7.73 49.74 -14.58
CA ASP A 83 8.50 49.60 -13.33
C ASP A 83 8.00 48.42 -12.46
N SER A 84 6.94 47.71 -12.87
CA SER A 84 6.37 46.59 -12.14
C SER A 84 7.03 45.27 -12.52
N VAL A 85 7.40 44.48 -11.50
CA VAL A 85 7.91 43.10 -11.67
C VAL A 85 6.87 42.11 -12.21
N LEU A 86 5.65 42.58 -12.45
CA LEU A 86 4.53 41.80 -12.97
C LEU A 86 4.33 41.99 -14.47
N ALA A 87 4.81 43.10 -15.05
CA ALA A 87 4.69 43.40 -16.47
C ALA A 87 5.31 42.27 -17.33
N ASP A 88 6.53 41.84 -17.01
CA ASP A 88 7.23 40.76 -17.70
C ASP A 88 6.48 39.41 -17.64
N ARG A 89 5.69 39.16 -16.58
CA ARG A 89 4.91 37.91 -16.45
C ARG A 89 3.55 37.97 -17.13
N CYS A 90 3.05 39.17 -17.43
CA CYS A 90 1.82 39.34 -18.19
C CYS A 90 2.00 39.05 -19.68
N ASP A 91 3.25 39.06 -20.17
CA ASP A 91 3.63 38.67 -21.53
C ASP A 91 3.72 37.13 -21.72
N GLU A 92 3.68 36.36 -20.63
CA GLU A 92 3.65 34.90 -20.72
C GLU A 92 2.34 34.39 -21.35
N PRO A 93 2.36 33.23 -22.04
CA PRO A 93 1.14 32.67 -22.63
C PRO A 93 0.10 32.40 -21.54
N GLU A 94 -1.17 32.63 -21.86
CA GLU A 94 -2.31 32.37 -20.96
C GLU A 94 -2.47 30.87 -20.67
N ARG A 95 -2.09 30.03 -21.64
CA ARG A 95 -2.30 28.60 -21.63
C ARG A 95 -0.99 27.88 -21.93
N VAL A 96 -0.67 26.85 -21.14
CA VAL A 96 0.52 26.00 -21.31
C VAL A 96 0.11 24.54 -21.37
N GLU A 97 0.89 23.74 -22.10
CA GLU A 97 0.74 22.28 -22.11
C GLU A 97 1.52 21.68 -20.95
N VAL A 98 0.85 20.89 -20.13
CA VAL A 98 1.46 20.15 -19.01
C VAL A 98 1.44 18.66 -19.32
N ASP A 99 2.57 17.99 -19.06
CA ASP A 99 2.67 16.53 -19.13
C ASP A 99 1.92 15.92 -17.93
N ALA A 100 0.83 15.23 -18.23
CA ALA A 100 -0.01 14.64 -17.20
C ALA A 100 0.69 13.47 -16.48
N GLY A 101 1.62 12.76 -17.14
CA GLY A 101 2.40 11.69 -16.53
C GLY A 101 3.38 12.22 -15.49
N GLU A 102 4.07 13.32 -15.81
CA GLU A 102 4.99 14.00 -14.89
C GLU A 102 4.24 14.58 -13.67
N GLU A 103 3.10 15.24 -13.89
CA GLU A 103 2.28 15.79 -12.80
C GLU A 103 1.75 14.69 -11.87
N LEU A 104 1.30 13.55 -12.43
CA LEU A 104 0.85 12.40 -11.63
C LEU A 104 2.00 11.77 -10.84
N ARG A 105 3.21 11.74 -11.41
CA ARG A 105 4.41 11.26 -10.73
C ARG A 105 4.77 12.17 -9.55
N ASP A 106 4.75 13.48 -9.74
CA ASP A 106 5.03 14.43 -8.67
C ASP A 106 3.98 14.34 -7.57
N ALA A 107 2.70 14.28 -7.95
CA ALA A 107 1.61 14.02 -7.01
C ALA A 107 1.85 12.72 -6.22
N ALA A 108 2.20 11.61 -6.89
CA ALA A 108 2.49 10.33 -6.23
C ALA A 108 3.67 10.43 -5.25
N THR A 109 4.77 11.08 -5.64
CA THR A 109 5.94 11.24 -4.75
C THR A 109 5.66 12.13 -3.54
N GLY A 110 4.66 13.02 -3.62
CA GLY A 110 4.11 13.73 -2.46
C GLY A 110 3.69 12.80 -1.32
N TYR A 111 3.32 11.54 -1.62
CA TYR A 111 2.88 10.54 -0.65
C TYR A 111 4.00 9.70 -0.03
N LEU A 112 5.28 9.95 -0.34
CA LEU A 112 6.41 9.13 0.18
C LEU A 112 6.43 9.00 1.71
N HIS A 113 6.00 10.05 2.41
CA HIS A 113 5.91 10.06 3.87
C HIS A 113 4.93 9.00 4.42
N TYR A 114 3.91 8.59 3.67
CA TYR A 114 3.01 7.50 4.07
C TYR A 114 3.70 6.14 4.11
N GLY A 115 4.69 5.90 3.25
CA GLY A 115 5.50 4.67 3.32
C GLY A 115 6.36 4.64 4.57
N LEU A 116 7.02 5.76 4.89
CA LEU A 116 7.95 5.86 6.02
C LEU A 116 7.26 5.92 7.38
N LEU A 117 6.14 6.63 7.49
CA LEU A 117 5.43 6.86 8.76
C LEU A 117 4.19 5.98 8.89
N GLY A 118 3.47 5.75 7.78
CA GLY A 118 2.24 4.96 7.80
C GLY A 118 2.49 3.50 8.17
N VAL A 119 3.57 2.88 7.69
CA VAL A 119 3.89 1.48 8.02
C VAL A 119 4.16 1.29 9.52
N PRO A 120 5.05 2.06 10.19
CA PRO A 120 5.25 1.93 11.63
C PRO A 120 4.02 2.26 12.47
N ILE A 121 3.23 3.27 12.06
CA ILE A 121 1.99 3.63 12.75
C ILE A 121 0.97 2.48 12.65
N TRP A 122 0.77 1.93 11.45
CA TRP A 122 -0.15 0.82 11.22
C TRP A 122 0.29 -0.45 11.95
N TRP A 123 1.60 -0.73 11.94
CA TRP A 123 2.19 -1.81 12.71
C TRP A 123 1.87 -1.69 14.21
N ALA A 124 2.03 -0.50 14.78
CA ALA A 124 1.71 -0.25 16.19
C ALA A 124 0.21 -0.40 16.49
N LEU A 125 -0.66 0.12 15.61
CA LEU A 125 -2.11 -0.02 15.76
C LEU A 125 -2.53 -1.49 15.70
N PHE A 126 -2.02 -2.25 14.73
CA PHE A 126 -2.31 -3.66 14.57
C PHE A 126 -1.78 -4.48 15.76
N ALA A 127 -0.56 -4.22 16.23
CA ALA A 127 0.02 -4.89 17.40
C ALA A 127 -0.83 -4.67 18.66
N VAL A 128 -1.29 -3.43 18.90
CA VAL A 128 -2.16 -3.10 20.04
C VAL A 128 -3.52 -3.78 19.90
N ALA A 129 -4.14 -3.73 18.71
CA ALA A 129 -5.41 -4.39 18.46
C ALA A 129 -5.31 -5.90 18.66
N LEU A 130 -4.24 -6.51 18.14
CA LEU A 130 -3.93 -7.94 18.32
C LEU A 130 -3.77 -8.26 19.81
N HIS A 131 -3.01 -7.46 20.57
CA HIS A 131 -2.84 -7.64 22.00
C HIS A 131 -4.18 -7.61 22.76
N VAL A 132 -5.08 -6.68 22.40
CA VAL A 132 -6.41 -6.63 23.00
C VAL A 132 -7.21 -7.88 22.65
N GLY A 133 -7.21 -8.29 21.39
CA GLY A 133 -7.90 -9.50 20.92
C GLY A 133 -7.43 -10.77 21.62
N THR A 134 -6.11 -10.92 21.82
CA THR A 134 -5.52 -12.08 22.49
C THR A 134 -5.85 -12.10 23.98
N ARG A 135 -5.82 -10.93 24.65
CA ARG A 135 -6.19 -10.81 26.06
C ARG A 135 -7.66 -11.14 26.31
N VAL A 136 -8.56 -10.72 25.41
CA VAL A 136 -9.98 -11.11 25.47
C VAL A 136 -10.16 -12.62 25.29
N ALA A 137 -9.31 -13.25 24.47
CA ALA A 137 -9.31 -14.69 24.24
C ALA A 137 -8.60 -15.52 25.32
N GLY A 138 -8.09 -14.88 26.40
CA GLY A 138 -7.43 -15.56 27.52
C GLY A 138 -5.93 -15.84 27.33
N GLY A 139 -5.30 -15.27 26.30
CA GLY A 139 -3.88 -15.48 26.01
C GLY A 139 -2.95 -14.83 27.04
N THR A 140 -1.84 -15.51 27.32
CA THR A 140 -0.80 -15.09 28.27
C THR A 140 0.42 -14.62 27.48
N GLY A 141 0.65 -13.32 27.42
CA GLY A 141 1.80 -12.76 26.71
C GLY A 141 1.88 -11.25 26.90
N SER A 142 3.05 -10.68 26.66
CA SER A 142 3.28 -9.24 26.77
C SER A 142 2.74 -8.50 25.55
N VAL A 143 2.69 -7.17 25.64
CA VAL A 143 2.37 -6.33 24.46
C VAL A 143 3.50 -6.39 23.43
N GLY A 144 4.75 -6.52 23.88
CA GLY A 144 5.92 -6.63 23.00
C GLY A 144 5.82 -7.84 22.09
N ASP A 145 5.27 -8.95 22.56
CA ASP A 145 5.14 -10.16 21.77
C ASP A 145 4.11 -9.96 20.63
N SER A 146 3.04 -9.22 20.89
CA SER A 146 2.09 -8.80 19.84
C SER A 146 2.74 -7.90 18.79
N PHE A 147 3.72 -7.05 19.16
CA PHE A 147 4.52 -6.28 18.20
C PHE A 147 5.43 -7.19 17.36
N VAL A 148 6.01 -8.24 17.95
CA VAL A 148 6.81 -9.23 17.22
C VAL A 148 5.96 -9.92 16.16
N ILE A 149 4.80 -10.47 16.55
CA ILE A 149 3.86 -11.13 15.62
C ILE A 149 3.43 -10.19 14.49
N ALA A 150 3.03 -8.97 14.85
CA ALA A 150 2.63 -7.94 13.89
C ALA A 150 3.77 -7.62 12.89
N GLY A 151 5.02 -7.57 13.35
CA GLY A 151 6.17 -7.28 12.49
C GLY A 151 6.43 -8.39 11.48
N TRP A 152 6.31 -9.66 11.88
CA TRP A 152 6.42 -10.79 10.96
C TRP A 152 5.30 -10.80 9.91
N ALA A 153 4.07 -10.46 10.30
CA ALA A 153 2.93 -10.41 9.39
C ALA A 153 3.11 -9.36 8.27
N LEU A 154 3.90 -8.30 8.50
CA LEU A 154 4.20 -7.31 7.46
C LEU A 154 4.94 -7.89 6.25
N GLY A 155 5.62 -9.03 6.37
CA GLY A 155 6.36 -9.61 5.24
C GLY A 155 5.48 -9.90 4.02
N ALA A 156 4.21 -10.26 4.25
CA ALA A 156 3.25 -10.50 3.17
C ALA A 156 2.81 -9.21 2.43
N GLU A 157 2.98 -8.04 3.05
CA GLU A 157 2.61 -6.76 2.44
C GLU A 157 3.50 -6.42 1.25
N LEU A 158 4.75 -6.88 1.23
CA LEU A 158 5.64 -6.69 0.07
C LEU A 158 5.13 -7.43 -1.17
N LEU A 159 4.57 -8.64 -0.98
CA LEU A 159 3.95 -9.40 -2.05
C LEU A 159 2.72 -8.66 -2.59
N ARG A 160 1.87 -8.16 -1.69
CA ARG A 160 0.67 -7.40 -2.06
C ARG A 160 1.02 -6.10 -2.78
N LEU A 161 2.04 -5.39 -2.31
CA LEU A 161 2.57 -4.18 -2.93
C LEU A 161 3.08 -4.45 -4.34
N ALA A 162 3.92 -5.49 -4.51
CA ALA A 162 4.45 -5.86 -5.82
C ALA A 162 3.33 -6.23 -6.81
N ALA A 163 2.34 -7.01 -6.35
CA ALA A 163 1.16 -7.34 -7.15
C ALA A 163 0.35 -6.08 -7.51
N GLY A 164 0.20 -5.15 -6.58
CA GLY A 164 -0.44 -3.85 -6.77
C GLY A 164 0.19 -3.04 -7.91
N ILE A 165 1.51 -2.85 -7.83
CA ILE A 165 2.28 -2.10 -8.83
C ILE A 165 2.21 -2.79 -10.20
N ALA A 166 2.39 -4.12 -10.24
CA ALA A 166 2.34 -4.87 -11.48
C ALA A 166 0.96 -4.83 -12.15
N ALA A 167 -0.11 -4.93 -11.36
CA ALA A 167 -1.48 -4.84 -11.87
C ALA A 167 -1.79 -3.45 -12.42
N ILE A 168 -1.42 -2.38 -11.69
CA ILE A 168 -1.63 -1.00 -12.14
C ILE A 168 -0.84 -0.74 -13.43
N TRP A 169 0.44 -1.13 -13.48
CA TRP A 169 1.25 -1.01 -14.69
C TRP A 169 0.64 -1.74 -15.88
N TYR A 170 0.16 -2.97 -15.69
CA TYR A 170 -0.50 -3.74 -16.73
C TYR A 170 -1.81 -3.08 -17.20
N SER A 171 -2.65 -2.63 -16.26
CA SER A 171 -3.90 -1.94 -16.56
C SER A 171 -3.68 -0.66 -17.36
N LEU A 172 -2.71 0.17 -16.97
CA LEU A 172 -2.43 1.42 -17.68
C LEU A 172 -1.77 1.20 -19.03
N SER A 173 -0.83 0.25 -19.14
CA SER A 173 -0.17 -0.07 -20.42
C SER A 173 -1.09 -0.68 -21.48
N THR A 174 -2.26 -1.19 -21.07
CA THR A 174 -3.25 -1.78 -21.97
C THR A 174 -4.51 -0.92 -22.14
N ALA A 175 -4.66 0.15 -21.37
CA ALA A 175 -5.80 1.05 -21.44
C ALA A 175 -5.69 2.04 -22.60
N ALA A 176 -6.82 2.32 -23.25
CA ALA A 176 -6.93 3.41 -24.20
C ALA A 176 -7.29 4.71 -23.44
N LEU A 177 -6.29 5.39 -22.90
CA LEU A 177 -6.48 6.70 -22.27
C LEU A 177 -6.81 7.73 -23.36
N ALA A 178 -7.99 8.35 -23.33
CA ALA A 178 -8.45 9.28 -24.37
C ALA A 178 -8.79 10.68 -23.83
N GLY A 179 -8.84 10.85 -22.51
CA GLY A 179 -9.08 12.13 -21.86
C GLY A 179 -8.14 13.25 -22.33
N SER A 180 -8.72 14.38 -22.73
CA SER A 180 -8.02 15.61 -23.12
C SER A 180 -8.01 16.68 -22.03
N THR A 181 -8.55 16.36 -20.85
CA THR A 181 -8.57 17.19 -19.65
C THR A 181 -8.20 16.33 -18.44
N PHE A 182 -7.76 16.93 -17.35
CA PHE A 182 -7.40 16.17 -16.13
C PHE A 182 -8.59 15.40 -15.56
N GLU A 183 -9.81 15.95 -15.65
CA GLU A 183 -11.03 15.29 -15.18
C GLU A 183 -11.34 14.01 -15.99
N ALA A 184 -11.28 14.13 -17.33
CA ALA A 184 -11.51 13.00 -18.22
C ALA A 184 -10.40 11.93 -18.09
N LEU A 185 -9.15 12.37 -17.98
CA LEU A 185 -8.00 11.48 -17.80
C LEU A 185 -8.07 10.75 -16.44
N SER A 186 -8.46 11.44 -15.37
CA SER A 186 -8.70 10.84 -14.06
C SER A 186 -9.77 9.75 -14.14
N THR A 187 -10.86 10.01 -14.86
CA THR A 187 -11.92 9.03 -15.08
C THR A 187 -11.39 7.79 -15.82
N ASP A 188 -10.60 7.97 -16.88
CA ASP A 188 -10.00 6.87 -17.64
C ASP A 188 -9.02 6.05 -16.79
N ILE A 189 -8.17 6.71 -15.99
CA ILE A 189 -7.21 6.05 -15.08
C ILE A 189 -7.95 5.26 -14.00
N VAL A 190 -8.97 5.84 -13.38
CA VAL A 190 -9.78 5.16 -12.36
C VAL A 190 -10.48 3.95 -12.98
N ALA A 191 -11.04 4.08 -14.17
CA ALA A 191 -11.64 2.96 -14.89
C ALA A 191 -10.61 1.84 -15.19
N ALA A 192 -9.41 2.21 -15.64
CA ALA A 192 -8.34 1.26 -15.91
C ALA A 192 -7.90 0.51 -14.65
N ILE A 193 -7.69 1.22 -13.53
CA ILE A 193 -7.26 0.61 -12.27
C ILE A 193 -8.38 -0.25 -11.66
N THR A 194 -9.63 0.21 -11.69
CA THR A 194 -10.78 -0.56 -11.16
C THR A 194 -11.04 -1.85 -11.94
N SER A 195 -10.64 -1.92 -13.21
CA SER A 195 -10.69 -3.18 -13.97
C SER A 195 -9.79 -4.29 -13.37
N ALA A 196 -8.75 -3.91 -12.62
CA ALA A 196 -7.87 -4.84 -11.91
C ALA A 196 -8.35 -5.21 -10.49
N ALA A 197 -9.50 -4.71 -10.04
CA ALA A 197 -10.00 -4.94 -8.69
C ALA A 197 -10.11 -6.43 -8.34
N GLY A 198 -10.60 -7.27 -9.27
CA GLY A 198 -10.70 -8.72 -9.06
C GLY A 198 -9.34 -9.39 -8.79
N PRO A 199 -8.37 -9.27 -9.72
CA PRO A 199 -7.01 -9.77 -9.50
C PRO A 199 -6.34 -9.23 -8.22
N LEU A 200 -6.51 -7.95 -7.91
CA LEU A 200 -5.96 -7.32 -6.71
C LEU A 200 -6.58 -7.86 -5.42
N LEU A 201 -7.88 -8.16 -5.44
CA LEU A 201 -8.56 -8.81 -4.32
C LEU A 201 -8.00 -10.23 -4.09
N VAL A 202 -7.73 -10.98 -5.17
CA VAL A 202 -7.10 -12.30 -5.07
C VAL A 202 -5.70 -12.21 -4.48
N ALA A 203 -4.87 -11.27 -4.95
CA ALA A 203 -3.54 -11.04 -4.39
C ALA A 203 -3.61 -10.65 -2.90
N SER A 204 -4.58 -9.81 -2.53
CA SER A 204 -4.83 -9.42 -1.14
C SER A 204 -5.26 -10.62 -0.29
N ALA A 205 -6.16 -11.48 -0.78
CA ALA A 205 -6.59 -12.68 -0.08
C ALA A 205 -5.41 -13.65 0.17
N VAL A 206 -4.49 -13.78 -0.80
CA VAL A 206 -3.27 -14.59 -0.64
C VAL A 206 -2.36 -13.99 0.43
N ALA A 207 -2.12 -12.68 0.41
CA ALA A 207 -1.31 -12.01 1.42
C ALA A 207 -1.91 -12.15 2.83
N ILE A 208 -3.23 -11.96 2.95
CA ILE A 208 -3.98 -12.14 4.20
C ILE A 208 -3.91 -13.58 4.69
N ALA A 209 -3.97 -14.57 3.80
CA ALA A 209 -3.82 -15.98 4.18
C ALA A 209 -2.42 -16.27 4.75
N VAL A 210 -1.36 -15.68 4.16
CA VAL A 210 0.01 -15.78 4.71
C VAL A 210 0.09 -15.11 6.08
N GLN A 211 -0.47 -13.90 6.22
CA GLN A 211 -0.53 -13.19 7.50
C GLN A 211 -1.27 -13.98 8.56
N TRP A 212 -2.39 -14.62 8.18
CA TRP A 212 -3.16 -15.46 9.07
C TRP A 212 -2.32 -16.60 9.63
N VAL A 213 -1.55 -17.31 8.79
CA VAL A 213 -0.64 -18.39 9.24
C VAL A 213 0.41 -17.84 10.21
N VAL A 214 0.97 -16.66 9.92
CA VAL A 214 1.95 -15.99 10.79
C VAL A 214 1.35 -15.62 12.14
N VAL A 215 0.16 -15.03 12.13
CA VAL A 215 -0.53 -14.62 13.35
C VAL A 215 -0.89 -15.85 14.17
N VAL A 216 -1.47 -16.91 13.59
CA VAL A 216 -1.82 -18.12 14.35
C VAL A 216 -0.58 -18.75 14.99
N GLY A 217 0.50 -18.97 14.24
CA GLY A 217 1.73 -19.56 14.79
C GLY A 217 2.36 -18.69 15.89
N GLY A 218 2.35 -17.37 15.70
CA GLY A 218 2.84 -16.42 16.71
C GLY A 218 1.98 -16.41 17.98
N LEU A 219 0.66 -16.51 17.85
CA LEU A 219 -0.26 -16.59 18.98
C LEU A 219 -0.09 -17.90 19.78
N GLU A 220 0.19 -19.01 19.11
CA GLU A 220 0.52 -20.28 19.77
C GLU A 220 1.87 -20.22 20.51
N ALA A 221 2.86 -19.54 19.93
CA ALA A 221 4.21 -19.45 20.51
C ALA A 221 4.29 -18.47 21.68
N GLU A 222 3.75 -17.26 21.51
CA GLU A 222 4.02 -16.12 22.39
C GLU A 222 2.88 -15.80 23.35
N HIS A 223 1.66 -16.21 23.01
CA HIS A 223 0.45 -15.95 23.80
C HIS A 223 -0.15 -17.21 24.45
N ASP A 224 0.53 -18.37 24.31
CA ASP A 224 0.13 -19.68 24.82
C ASP A 224 -1.34 -20.05 24.54
N LEU A 225 -1.85 -19.58 23.39
CA LEU A 225 -3.19 -19.90 22.94
C LEU A 225 -3.20 -21.29 22.29
N ASP A 226 -4.27 -22.05 22.53
CA ASP A 226 -4.51 -23.25 21.73
C ASP A 226 -4.79 -22.87 20.27
N ARG A 227 -4.47 -23.79 19.34
CA ARG A 227 -4.61 -23.58 17.90
C ARG A 227 -5.99 -23.06 17.48
N GLY A 228 -7.06 -23.56 18.10
CA GLY A 228 -8.43 -23.20 17.74
C GLY A 228 -8.74 -21.77 18.12
N THR A 229 -8.35 -21.37 19.33
CA THR A 229 -8.51 -20.00 19.83
C THR A 229 -7.63 -19.02 19.04
N ALA A 230 -6.36 -19.36 18.80
CA ALA A 230 -5.44 -18.58 17.97
C ALA A 230 -5.98 -18.36 16.55
N ALA A 231 -6.47 -19.43 15.90
CA ALA A 231 -7.14 -19.37 14.61
C ALA A 231 -8.38 -18.47 14.63
N GLY A 232 -9.19 -18.55 15.69
CA GLY A 232 -10.36 -17.70 15.86
C GLY A 232 -10.00 -16.21 15.88
N VAL A 233 -9.04 -15.82 16.73
CA VAL A 233 -8.55 -14.43 16.82
C VAL A 233 -7.98 -13.95 15.48
N ALA A 234 -7.09 -14.73 14.87
CA ALA A 234 -6.49 -14.39 13.58
C ALA A 234 -7.54 -14.23 12.46
N THR A 235 -8.59 -15.05 12.48
CA THR A 235 -9.68 -14.98 11.49
C THR A 235 -10.48 -13.68 11.60
N VAL A 236 -10.71 -13.16 12.81
CA VAL A 236 -11.38 -11.86 12.99
C VAL A 236 -10.60 -10.75 12.28
N PHE A 237 -9.28 -10.70 12.49
CA PHE A 237 -8.43 -9.71 11.83
C PHE A 237 -8.34 -9.93 10.31
N ALA A 238 -8.24 -11.18 9.86
CA ALA A 238 -8.22 -11.52 8.45
C ALA A 238 -9.51 -11.10 7.73
N VAL A 239 -10.68 -11.29 8.35
CA VAL A 239 -11.96 -10.84 7.81
C VAL A 239 -12.01 -9.32 7.72
N ILE A 240 -11.58 -8.61 8.77
CA ILE A 240 -11.52 -7.13 8.74
C ILE A 240 -10.59 -6.65 7.63
N ALA A 241 -9.39 -7.24 7.50
CA ALA A 241 -8.44 -6.91 6.45
C ALA A 241 -9.00 -7.17 5.05
N LEU A 242 -9.71 -8.29 4.86
CA LEU A 242 -10.33 -8.61 3.58
C LEU A 242 -11.46 -7.65 3.22
N LEU A 243 -12.27 -7.24 4.21
CA LEU A 243 -13.30 -6.23 4.02
C LEU A 243 -12.69 -4.87 3.65
N LEU A 244 -11.61 -4.47 4.32
CA LEU A 244 -10.88 -3.25 3.97
C LEU A 244 -10.26 -3.30 2.57
N ALA A 245 -9.83 -4.48 2.12
CA ALA A 245 -9.28 -4.67 0.77
C ALA A 245 -10.34 -4.71 -0.33
N ALA A 246 -11.62 -4.86 0.03
CA ALA A 246 -12.74 -4.97 -0.91
C ALA A 246 -13.49 -3.65 -1.14
N VAL A 247 -13.09 -2.58 -0.44
CA VAL A 247 -13.66 -1.22 -0.54
C VAL A 247 -12.68 -0.31 -1.26
#